data_AF-A0A963W9N5-F1
#
_entry.id   AF-A0A963W9N5-F1
#
_cell.length_a   1.000
_cell.length_b   1.000
_cell.length_c   1.000
_cell.angle_alpha   90.00
_cell.angle_beta   90.00
_cell.angle_gamma   90.00
#
_symmetry.space_group_name_H-M   'P 1'
#
loop_
_entity.id
_entity.type
_entity.pdbx_description
1 polymer ?
#
loop_
_entity_poly.entity_id
_entity_poly.type
_entity_poly.pdbx_seq_one_letter_code
_entity_poly.pdbx_strand_id
1 'polypeptide(L)'
;MAGLAPSASGTDRPNHRYSVSPDGTVRIDFDANEMRMSLWVENPTVRDLASGKVLFSLGWDYDAAESWIGAHNFTLYVRHYPDGNGVLATFDLDAGTVRIDGEEGAVPLAGAEAAIEAALGRRYTAARAAAPVAAPSRGAKGGLLRLALFLLTALVLIAGIGAAAYWYTGGR
;
A
#
# COMPACT_ATOMS: atom_id res chain seq x y z
N MET A 1 12.12 -32.11 14.28
CA MET A 1 11.60 -31.01 13.45
C MET A 1 12.69 -30.63 12.47
N ALA A 2 12.56 -30.99 11.20
CA ALA A 2 13.50 -30.53 10.18
C ALA A 2 13.24 -29.03 9.97
N GLY A 3 14.25 -28.18 10.15
CA GLY A 3 14.13 -26.76 9.85
C GLY A 3 13.86 -26.59 8.36
N LEU A 4 12.79 -25.88 7.99
CA LEU A 4 12.56 -25.48 6.62
C LEU A 4 13.77 -24.68 6.13
N ALA A 5 14.31 -25.05 4.96
CA ALA A 5 15.32 -24.24 4.31
C ALA A 5 14.75 -22.82 4.08
N PRO A 6 15.54 -21.76 4.26
CA PRO A 6 15.08 -20.41 3.97
C PRO A 6 14.70 -20.32 2.48
N SER A 7 13.61 -19.62 2.18
CA SER A 7 13.26 -19.28 0.80
C SER A 7 14.36 -18.42 0.19
N ALA A 8 14.70 -18.66 -1.08
CA ALA A 8 15.65 -17.83 -1.80
C ALA A 8 14.93 -16.64 -2.42
N SER A 9 15.47 -15.42 -2.29
CA SER A 9 14.94 -14.22 -2.95
C SER A 9 16.02 -13.57 -3.81
N GLY A 10 15.62 -12.80 -4.82
CA GLY A 10 16.54 -12.14 -5.72
C GLY A 10 15.89 -11.15 -6.67
N THR A 11 16.72 -10.57 -7.54
CA THR A 11 16.32 -9.72 -8.65
C THR A 11 17.05 -10.20 -9.91
N ASP A 12 16.37 -10.22 -11.05
CA ASP A 12 16.96 -10.63 -12.33
C ASP A 12 16.82 -9.56 -13.44
N ARG A 13 16.02 -8.51 -13.20
CA ARG A 13 15.89 -7.32 -14.04
C ARG A 13 15.44 -6.09 -13.22
N PRO A 14 15.56 -4.86 -13.74
CA PRO A 14 15.08 -3.66 -13.05
C PRO A 14 13.59 -3.77 -12.70
N ASN A 15 13.22 -3.22 -11.53
CA ASN A 15 11.83 -3.19 -11.05
C ASN A 15 11.18 -4.58 -10.99
N HIS A 16 11.97 -5.61 -10.74
CA HIS A 16 11.49 -6.97 -10.61
C HIS A 16 12.24 -7.67 -9.47
N ARG A 17 11.48 -8.30 -8.59
CA ARG A 17 12.02 -9.19 -7.56
C ARG A 17 11.29 -10.52 -7.62
N TYR A 18 11.91 -11.55 -7.08
CA TYR A 18 11.27 -12.86 -6.96
C TYR A 18 11.62 -13.53 -5.64
N SER A 19 10.80 -14.52 -5.31
CA SER A 19 10.93 -15.37 -4.13
C SER A 19 10.63 -16.81 -4.52
N VAL A 20 11.52 -17.73 -4.17
CA VAL A 20 11.45 -19.14 -4.53
C VAL A 20 11.13 -19.95 -3.28
N SER A 21 10.24 -20.93 -3.42
CA SER A 21 9.88 -21.85 -2.36
C SER A 21 11.12 -22.55 -1.76
N PRO A 22 11.06 -22.98 -0.49
CA PRO A 22 12.15 -23.71 0.16
C PRO A 22 12.71 -24.92 -0.59
N ASP A 23 11.89 -25.57 -1.42
CA ASP A 23 12.26 -26.74 -2.23
C ASP A 23 12.62 -26.40 -3.68
N GLY A 24 12.54 -25.13 -4.08
CA GLY A 24 12.96 -24.69 -5.41
C GLY A 24 11.97 -24.98 -6.54
N THR A 25 10.74 -25.40 -6.25
CA THR A 25 9.75 -25.84 -7.26
C THR A 25 8.79 -24.72 -7.68
N VAL A 26 8.53 -23.76 -6.80
CA VAL A 26 7.57 -22.67 -7.02
C VAL A 26 8.29 -21.33 -6.91
N ARG A 27 7.94 -20.40 -7.79
CA ARG A 27 8.46 -19.04 -7.77
C ARG A 27 7.32 -18.03 -7.77
N ILE A 28 7.44 -17.00 -6.95
CA ILE A 28 6.58 -15.82 -6.94
C ILE A 28 7.41 -14.66 -7.49
N ASP A 29 7.02 -14.18 -8.66
CA ASP A 29 7.57 -13.00 -9.31
C ASP A 29 6.78 -11.76 -8.91
N PHE A 30 7.47 -10.64 -8.75
CA PHE A 30 6.88 -9.34 -8.44
C PHE A 30 7.37 -8.31 -9.45
N ASP A 31 6.46 -7.84 -10.29
CA ASP A 31 6.70 -6.73 -11.21
C ASP A 31 6.33 -5.41 -10.52
N ALA A 32 7.31 -4.54 -10.33
CA ALA A 32 7.11 -3.24 -9.71
C ALA A 32 6.69 -2.21 -10.76
N ASN A 33 5.54 -1.59 -10.55
CA ASN A 33 4.97 -0.59 -11.44
C ASN A 33 4.79 0.75 -10.72
N GLU A 34 5.24 1.84 -11.34
CA GLU A 34 5.04 3.20 -10.81
C GLU A 34 3.61 3.65 -11.11
N MET A 35 2.89 3.94 -10.03
CA MET A 35 1.55 4.51 -9.99
C MET A 35 1.60 6.03 -9.82
N ARG A 36 0.43 6.66 -9.66
CA ARG A 36 0.35 8.11 -9.41
C ARG A 36 1.06 8.49 -8.12
N MET A 37 1.60 9.71 -8.12
CA MET A 37 2.34 10.28 -6.97
C MET A 37 3.60 9.49 -6.59
N SER A 38 4.24 8.85 -7.57
CA SER A 38 5.46 8.04 -7.38
C SER A 38 5.31 6.92 -6.34
N LEU A 39 4.09 6.42 -6.19
CA LEU A 39 3.83 5.20 -5.43
C LEU A 39 4.17 4.00 -6.32
N TRP A 40 4.85 3.02 -5.77
CA TRP A 40 5.17 1.78 -6.47
C TRP A 40 4.28 0.66 -5.93
N VAL A 41 3.76 -0.18 -6.82
CA VAL A 41 3.05 -1.42 -6.47
C VAL A 41 3.83 -2.61 -7.00
N GLU A 42 3.82 -3.72 -6.27
CA GLU A 42 4.50 -4.96 -6.67
C GLU A 42 3.46 -6.04 -7.01
N ASN A 43 3.27 -6.31 -8.30
CA ASN A 43 2.24 -7.24 -8.78
C ASN A 43 2.74 -8.69 -8.75
N PRO A 44 2.05 -9.61 -8.05
CA PRO A 44 2.51 -10.98 -7.91
C PRO A 44 2.10 -11.86 -9.11
N THR A 45 3.02 -12.72 -9.55
CA THR A 45 2.74 -13.87 -10.43
C THR A 45 3.36 -15.13 -9.83
N VAL A 46 2.57 -16.19 -9.64
CA VAL A 46 3.02 -17.48 -9.10
C VAL A 46 3.21 -18.46 -10.24
N ARG A 47 4.37 -19.10 -10.31
CA ARG A 47 4.76 -20.04 -11.37
C ARG A 47 5.29 -21.35 -10.80
N ASP A 48 4.96 -22.44 -11.46
CA ASP A 48 5.65 -23.71 -11.34
C ASP A 48 6.91 -23.67 -12.20
N LEU A 49 8.09 -23.86 -11.58
CA LEU A 49 9.38 -23.79 -12.26
C LEU A 49 9.68 -25.00 -13.13
N ALA A 50 9.13 -26.18 -12.81
CA ALA A 50 9.36 -27.39 -13.59
C ALA A 50 8.59 -27.33 -14.92
N SER A 51 7.33 -26.89 -14.88
CA SER A 51 6.48 -26.80 -16.06
C SER A 51 6.51 -25.43 -16.76
N GLY A 52 6.97 -24.38 -16.08
CA GLY A 52 6.88 -22.99 -16.53
C GLY A 52 5.47 -22.42 -16.50
N LYS A 53 4.49 -23.16 -15.97
CA LYS A 53 3.08 -22.78 -15.96
C LYS A 53 2.82 -21.68 -14.93
N VAL A 54 2.04 -20.66 -15.33
CA VAL A 54 1.46 -19.69 -14.40
C VAL A 54 0.33 -20.37 -13.64
N LEU A 55 0.45 -20.42 -12.32
CA LEU A 55 -0.55 -20.99 -11.42
C LEU A 55 -1.57 -19.93 -10.97
N PHE A 56 -1.09 -18.69 -10.79
CA PHE A 56 -1.88 -17.55 -10.33
C PHE A 56 -1.19 -16.24 -10.74
N SER A 57 -1.96 -15.20 -11.02
CA SER A 57 -1.47 -13.85 -11.29
C SER A 57 -2.54 -12.86 -10.84
N LEU A 58 -2.12 -11.67 -10.41
CA LEU A 58 -3.02 -10.52 -10.24
C LEU A 58 -2.76 -9.46 -11.31
N GLY A 59 -3.73 -8.56 -11.47
CA GLY A 59 -3.61 -7.37 -12.31
C GLY A 59 -2.51 -6.41 -11.87
N TRP A 60 -2.20 -5.45 -12.75
CA TRP A 60 -1.13 -4.46 -12.57
C TRP A 60 -1.41 -3.41 -11.48
N ASP A 61 -2.63 -3.36 -10.97
CA ASP A 61 -3.15 -2.45 -9.94
C ASP A 61 -3.17 -3.06 -8.52
N TYR A 62 -2.65 -4.27 -8.35
CA TYR A 62 -2.55 -4.94 -7.05
C TYR A 62 -1.15 -4.92 -6.47
N ASP A 63 -1.00 -4.43 -5.26
CA ASP A 63 0.25 -4.52 -4.50
C ASP A 63 0.23 -5.73 -3.58
N ALA A 64 1.29 -6.54 -3.57
CA ALA A 64 1.34 -7.74 -2.74
C ALA A 64 2.69 -7.99 -2.06
N ALA A 65 2.61 -8.69 -0.92
CA ALA A 65 3.77 -9.19 -0.19
C ALA A 65 3.56 -10.64 0.22
N GLU A 66 4.56 -11.49 -0.02
CA GLU A 66 4.53 -12.92 0.28
C GLU A 66 5.17 -13.29 1.61
N SER A 67 4.76 -14.44 2.15
CA SER A 67 5.49 -15.15 3.21
C SER A 67 5.34 -16.66 3.02
N TRP A 68 6.47 -17.36 2.94
CA TRP A 68 6.48 -18.82 2.82
C TRP A 68 6.21 -19.49 4.18
N ILE A 69 5.29 -20.45 4.18
CA ILE A 69 4.98 -21.30 5.34
C ILE A 69 5.57 -22.70 5.16
N GLY A 70 5.65 -23.16 3.91
CA GLY A 70 6.24 -24.43 3.52
C GLY A 70 6.69 -24.40 2.05
N ALA A 71 7.02 -25.58 1.50
CA ALA A 71 7.38 -25.72 0.09
C ALA A 71 6.26 -25.22 -0.84
N HIS A 72 5.04 -25.71 -0.61
CA HIS A 72 3.88 -25.45 -1.48
C HIS A 72 2.78 -24.63 -0.79
N ASN A 73 3.11 -24.00 0.34
CA ASN A 73 2.21 -23.19 1.14
C ASN A 73 2.83 -21.82 1.42
N PHE A 74 2.09 -20.77 1.12
CA PHE A 74 2.49 -19.39 1.38
C PHE A 74 1.27 -18.52 1.64
N THR A 75 1.49 -17.33 2.20
CA THR A 75 0.50 -16.27 2.24
C THR A 75 0.87 -15.16 1.27
N LEU A 76 -0.15 -14.49 0.75
CA LEU A 76 -0.04 -13.20 0.08
C LEU A 76 -0.90 -12.20 0.83
N TYR A 77 -0.29 -11.14 1.36
CA TYR A 77 -1.02 -9.94 1.72
C TYR A 77 -1.19 -9.11 0.46
N VAL A 78 -2.44 -8.87 0.04
CA VAL A 78 -2.78 -8.21 -1.23
C VAL A 78 -3.57 -6.93 -0.93
N ARG A 79 -3.24 -5.84 -1.62
CA ARG A 79 -3.96 -4.57 -1.59
C ARG A 79 -4.32 -4.14 -3.01
N HIS A 80 -5.50 -3.53 -3.17
CA HIS A 80 -5.87 -2.86 -4.42
C HIS A 80 -5.50 -1.38 -4.35
N TYR A 81 -4.79 -0.88 -5.36
CA TYR A 81 -4.48 0.54 -5.50
C TYR A 81 -5.60 1.25 -6.28
N PRO A 82 -6.08 2.44 -5.87
CA PRO A 82 -5.63 3.28 -4.76
C PRO A 82 -6.41 3.08 -3.45
N ASP A 83 -7.24 2.04 -3.35
CA ASP A 83 -8.23 1.89 -2.27
C ASP A 83 -7.63 1.68 -0.88
N GLY A 84 -6.38 1.21 -0.81
CA GLY A 84 -5.57 1.12 0.41
C GLY A 84 -5.96 0.00 1.39
N ASN A 85 -7.11 -0.66 1.18
CA ASN A 85 -7.51 -1.85 1.92
C ASN A 85 -6.76 -3.09 1.42
N GLY A 86 -6.48 -4.02 2.34
CA GLY A 86 -5.82 -5.28 2.02
C GLY A 86 -6.54 -6.51 2.57
N VAL A 87 -6.23 -7.67 2.00
CA VAL A 87 -6.66 -9.00 2.42
C VAL A 87 -5.45 -9.90 2.56
N LEU A 88 -5.49 -10.86 3.47
CA LEU A 88 -4.49 -11.93 3.57
C LEU A 88 -5.07 -13.19 2.93
N ALA A 89 -4.39 -13.73 1.92
CA ALA A 89 -4.75 -14.96 1.24
C ALA A 89 -3.72 -16.05 1.58
N THR A 90 -4.17 -17.24 1.99
CA THR A 90 -3.31 -18.41 2.22
C THR A 90 -3.47 -19.38 1.06
N PHE A 91 -2.38 -19.68 0.37
CA PHE A 91 -2.32 -20.60 -0.77
C PHE A 91 -1.82 -21.97 -0.32
N ASP A 92 -2.51 -23.01 -0.80
CA ASP A 92 -2.12 -24.41 -0.68
C ASP A 92 -2.10 -25.00 -2.08
N LEU A 93 -0.91 -25.09 -2.66
CA LEU A 93 -0.74 -25.54 -4.04
C LEU A 93 -0.90 -27.06 -4.19
N ASP A 94 -0.62 -27.83 -3.14
CA ASP A 94 -0.87 -29.28 -3.13
C ASP A 94 -2.36 -29.59 -3.15
N ALA A 95 -3.15 -28.85 -2.36
CA ALA A 95 -4.60 -28.94 -2.38
C ALA A 95 -5.23 -28.23 -3.59
N GLY A 96 -4.49 -27.36 -4.28
CA GLY A 96 -5.01 -26.54 -5.37
C GLY A 96 -6.06 -25.52 -4.91
N THR A 97 -5.89 -24.96 -3.70
CA THR A 97 -6.87 -24.05 -3.09
C THR A 97 -6.24 -22.78 -2.52
N VAL A 98 -7.08 -21.78 -2.30
CA VAL A 98 -6.74 -20.55 -1.56
C VAL A 98 -7.83 -20.27 -0.53
N ARG A 99 -7.43 -19.76 0.63
CA ARG A 99 -8.32 -19.33 1.71
C ARG A 99 -8.06 -17.86 2.02
N ILE A 100 -9.12 -17.05 2.01
CA ILE A 100 -9.03 -15.61 2.27
C ILE A 100 -9.40 -15.34 3.73
N ASP A 101 -8.59 -14.55 4.42
CA ASP A 101 -8.83 -14.18 5.82
C ASP A 101 -10.16 -13.42 5.99
N GLY A 102 -10.98 -13.91 6.92
CA GLY A 102 -12.33 -13.40 7.17
C GLY A 102 -13.41 -13.95 6.23
N GLU A 103 -13.06 -14.81 5.27
CA GLU A 103 -14.01 -15.48 4.38
C GLU A 103 -14.20 -16.95 4.78
N GLU A 104 -15.37 -17.51 4.47
CA GLU A 104 -15.69 -18.89 4.80
C GLU A 104 -15.19 -19.86 3.72
N GLY A 105 -14.44 -20.88 4.16
CA GLY A 105 -13.97 -21.97 3.31
C GLY A 105 -12.74 -21.65 2.46
N ALA A 106 -12.31 -22.66 1.70
CA ALA A 106 -11.26 -22.53 0.70
C ALA A 106 -11.90 -22.58 -0.70
N VAL A 107 -11.38 -21.78 -1.62
CA VAL A 107 -11.82 -21.79 -3.02
C VAL A 107 -10.74 -22.42 -3.91
N PRO A 108 -11.08 -23.00 -5.06
CA PRO A 108 -10.09 -23.51 -6.01
C PRO A 108 -9.13 -22.41 -6.46
N LEU A 109 -7.87 -22.77 -6.72
CA LEU A 109 -6.82 -21.83 -7.16
C LEU A 109 -7.22 -21.08 -8.44
N ALA A 110 -7.93 -21.74 -9.35
CA ALA A 110 -8.45 -21.13 -10.57
C ALA A 110 -9.46 -19.98 -10.32
N GLY A 111 -10.07 -19.92 -9.13
CA GLY A 111 -10.97 -18.85 -8.70
C GLY A 111 -10.33 -17.87 -7.72
N ALA A 112 -9.02 -17.95 -7.50
CA ALA A 112 -8.32 -17.16 -6.48
C ALA A 112 -8.40 -15.65 -6.73
N GLU A 113 -8.21 -15.22 -7.98
CA GLU A 113 -8.28 -13.80 -8.37
C GLU A 113 -9.65 -13.21 -8.03
N ALA A 114 -10.73 -13.81 -8.56
CA ALA A 114 -12.09 -13.38 -8.30
C ALA A 114 -12.45 -13.38 -6.80
N ALA A 115 -11.94 -14.35 -6.03
CA ALA A 115 -12.17 -14.40 -4.58
C ALA A 115 -11.45 -13.26 -3.83
N ILE A 116 -10.20 -12.96 -4.22
CA ILE A 116 -9.43 -11.83 -3.68
C ILE A 116 -10.11 -10.50 -3.99
N GLU A 117 -10.53 -10.30 -5.24
CA GLU A 117 -11.26 -9.11 -5.68
C GLU A 117 -12.56 -8.91 -4.90
N ALA A 118 -13.37 -9.97 -4.77
CA ALA A 118 -14.63 -9.92 -4.05
C ALA A 118 -14.41 -9.58 -2.56
N ALA A 119 -13.37 -10.13 -1.93
CA ALA A 119 -13.02 -9.84 -0.54
C ALA A 119 -12.55 -8.39 -0.36
N LEU A 120 -11.70 -7.89 -1.28
CA LEU A 120 -11.26 -6.49 -1.28
C LEU A 120 -12.44 -5.53 -1.48
N GLY A 121 -13.36 -5.82 -2.40
CA GLY A 121 -14.56 -5.02 -2.64
C GLY A 121 -15.49 -4.96 -1.43
N ARG A 122 -15.67 -6.08 -0.71
CA ARG A 122 -16.39 -6.11 0.58
C ARG A 122 -15.71 -5.25 1.63
N ARG A 123 -14.40 -5.38 1.82
CA ARG A 123 -13.63 -4.58 2.79
C ARG A 123 -13.69 -3.09 2.46
N TYR A 124 -13.57 -2.72 1.19
CA TYR A 124 -13.70 -1.34 0.74
C TYR A 124 -15.09 -0.77 1.06
N THR A 125 -16.16 -1.50 0.73
CA THR A 125 -17.54 -1.08 0.99
C THR A 125 -17.79 -0.91 2.50
N ALA A 126 -17.32 -1.85 3.31
CA ALA A 126 -17.42 -1.78 4.77
C ALA A 126 -16.65 -0.59 5.35
N ALA A 127 -15.41 -0.37 4.90
CA ALA A 127 -14.58 0.77 5.34
C ALA A 127 -15.23 2.11 4.97
N ARG A 128 -15.80 2.22 3.76
CA ARG A 128 -16.51 3.42 3.33
C ARG A 128 -17.79 3.67 4.13
N ALA A 129 -18.52 2.63 4.51
CA ALA A 129 -19.69 2.75 5.37
C ALA A 129 -19.34 3.15 6.81
N ALA A 130 -18.18 2.73 7.32
CA ALA A 130 -17.68 3.07 8.65
C ALA A 130 -17.01 4.44 8.74
N ALA A 131 -16.58 5.01 7.60
CA ALA A 131 -15.93 6.31 7.58
C ALA A 131 -16.88 7.38 8.17
N PRO A 132 -16.44 8.12 9.20
CA PRO A 132 -17.27 9.18 9.76
C PRO A 132 -17.60 10.16 8.65
N VAL A 133 -18.90 10.46 8.47
CA VAL A 133 -19.34 11.51 7.56
C VAL A 133 -18.57 12.76 7.97
N ALA A 134 -17.62 13.17 7.13
CA ALA A 134 -16.78 14.31 7.43
C ALA A 134 -17.71 15.46 7.79
N ALA A 135 -17.62 15.93 9.04
CA ALA A 135 -18.40 17.07 9.47
C ALA A 135 -18.18 18.17 8.42
N PRO A 136 -19.24 18.80 7.89
CA PRO A 136 -19.09 19.81 6.85
C PRO A 136 -18.00 20.75 7.31
N SER A 137 -16.91 20.86 6.54
CA SER A 137 -15.77 21.69 6.91
C SER A 137 -16.35 23.06 7.21
N ARG A 138 -16.37 23.47 8.49
CA ARG A 138 -16.87 24.79 8.87
C ARG A 138 -16.06 25.77 8.04
N GLY A 139 -16.69 26.34 7.02
CA GLY A 139 -16.02 27.11 5.98
C GLY A 139 -15.05 28.06 6.63
N ALA A 140 -13.83 28.10 6.10
CA ALA A 140 -12.70 28.86 6.60
C ALA A 140 -12.95 30.39 6.55
N LYS A 141 -13.94 30.88 7.31
CA LYS A 141 -14.16 32.32 7.55
C LYS A 141 -13.06 32.90 8.46
N GLY A 142 -12.22 32.07 9.06
CA GLY A 142 -11.08 32.48 9.88
C GLY A 142 -9.79 32.83 9.11
N GLY A 143 -9.70 32.52 7.81
CA GLY A 143 -8.49 32.78 7.01
C GLY A 143 -8.19 34.27 6.85
N LEU A 144 -9.23 35.07 6.59
CA LEU A 144 -9.12 36.52 6.45
C LEU A 144 -8.75 37.22 7.77
N LEU A 145 -9.31 36.75 8.90
CA LEU A 145 -8.98 37.32 10.22
C LEU A 145 -7.52 37.02 10.62
N ARG A 146 -7.03 35.81 10.35
CA ARG A 146 -5.63 35.43 10.62
C ARG A 146 -4.66 36.21 9.74
N LEU A 147 -5.00 36.42 8.46
CA LEU A 147 -4.21 37.26 7.55
C LEU A 147 -4.18 38.73 8.00
N ALA A 148 -5.33 39.28 8.37
CA ALA A 148 -5.43 40.66 8.87
C ALA A 148 -4.62 40.86 10.17
N LEU A 149 -4.66 39.90 11.10
CA LEU A 149 -3.87 39.96 12.32
C LEU A 149 -2.37 39.94 12.01
N PHE A 150 -1.92 39.05 11.11
CA PHE A 150 -0.51 38.96 10.72
C PHE A 150 0.01 40.24 10.07
N LEU A 151 -0.78 40.86 9.20
CA LEU A 151 -0.45 42.14 8.57
C LEU A 151 -0.38 43.28 9.60
N LEU A 152 -1.28 43.30 10.59
CA LEU A 152 -1.25 44.29 11.66
C LEU A 152 0.03 44.17 12.50
N THR A 153 0.45 42.96 12.88
CA THR A 153 1.70 42.75 13.64
C THR A 153 2.92 43.17 12.84
N ALA A 154 2.98 42.85 11.54
CA ALA A 154 4.07 43.27 10.67
C ALA A 154 4.17 44.80 10.59
N LEU A 155 3.03 45.49 10.48
CA LEU A 155 3.00 46.97 10.42
C LEU A 155 3.54 47.61 11.71
N VAL A 156 3.15 47.08 12.88
CA VAL A 156 3.62 47.56 14.19
C VAL A 156 5.13 47.38 14.33
N LEU A 157 5.69 46.26 13.88
CA LEU A 157 7.13 46.02 13.91
C LEU A 157 7.90 47.00 13.02
N ILE A 158 7.40 47.25 11.80
CA ILE A 158 8.03 48.20 10.87
C ILE A 158 8.00 49.62 11.46
N ALA A 159 6.87 50.06 12.02
CA ALA A 159 6.76 51.37 12.66
C ALA A 159 7.67 51.50 13.89
N GLY A 160 7.78 50.45 14.72
CA GLY A 160 8.67 50.42 15.88
C GLY A 160 10.14 50.55 15.49
N ILE A 161 10.59 49.84 14.45
CA ILE A 161 11.96 49.93 13.93
C ILE A 161 12.25 51.34 13.39
N GLY A 162 11.31 51.92 12.64
CA GLY A 162 11.44 53.29 12.12
C GLY A 162 11.56 54.34 13.22
N ALA A 163 10.72 54.26 14.27
CA ALA A 163 10.77 55.18 15.40
C ALA A 163 12.09 55.07 16.20
N ALA A 164 12.59 53.84 16.39
CA ALA A 164 13.88 53.62 17.04
C ALA A 164 15.05 54.17 16.22
N ALA A 165 15.04 53.98 14.89
CA ALA A 165 16.06 54.52 14.00
C ALA A 165 16.06 56.06 13.94
N TYR A 166 14.87 56.68 13.94
CA TYR A 166 14.73 58.14 14.00
C TYR A 166 15.31 58.72 15.30
N TRP A 167 14.98 58.11 16.46
CA TRP A 167 15.54 58.52 17.74
C TRP A 167 17.08 58.39 17.79
N TYR A 168 17.62 57.34 17.17
CA TYR A 168 19.07 57.11 17.15
C TYR A 168 19.83 58.08 16.24
N THR A 169 19.19 58.61 15.18
CA THR A 169 19.86 59.43 14.15
C THR A 169 19.57 60.93 14.25
N GLY A 170 18.43 61.35 14.79
CA GLY A 170 17.98 62.74 14.84
C GLY A 170 18.14 63.47 16.18
N GLY A 171 18.64 62.79 17.23
CA GLY A 171 18.82 63.37 18.56
C GLY A 171 20.23 63.92 18.79
N ARG A 172 20.61 64.99 18.11
CA ARG A 172 21.75 65.84 18.47
C ARG A 172 21.42 67.31 18.23
#